data_AF-A0A348V698-F1
#
_entry.id   AF-A0A348V698-F1
#
_cell.length_a   1.000
_cell.length_b   1.000
_cell.length_c   1.000
_cell.angle_alpha   90.00
_cell.angle_beta   90.00
_cell.angle_gamma   90.00
#
_symmetry.space_group_name_H-M   'P 1'
#
loop_
_entity.id
_entity.type
_entity.pdbx_description
1 polymer ?
#
loop_
_entity_poly.entity_id
_entity_poly.type
_entity_poly.pdbx_seq_one_letter_code
_entity_poly.pdbx_strand_id
1 'polypeptide(L)' 'MNRALLIFLWIAAATFLQAQTRYPVIVIETNYGTMKAMLYDDTPRHGDHYLKLIKEGYFNGT' A
#
# COMPACT_ATOMS: atom_id res chain seq x y z
N MET A 1 8.97 39.65 -7.52
CA MET A 1 8.72 38.36 -6.81
C MET A 1 9.86 38.11 -5.84
N ASN A 2 9.56 38.04 -4.55
CA ASN A 2 10.58 37.86 -3.51
C ASN A 2 11.23 36.48 -3.67
N ARG A 3 12.55 36.40 -3.79
CA ARG A 3 13.32 35.15 -4.01
C ARG A 3 13.04 34.09 -2.94
N ALA A 4 12.76 34.53 -1.72
CA ALA A 4 12.33 33.66 -0.62
C ALA A 4 11.00 32.93 -0.89
N LEU A 5 10.09 33.55 -1.63
CA LEU A 5 8.77 32.99 -1.95
C LEU A 5 8.89 31.85 -2.96
N LEU A 6 9.85 31.94 -3.89
CA LEU A 6 10.18 30.87 -4.83
C LEU A 6 10.79 29.66 -4.11
N ILE A 7 11.72 29.90 -3.18
CA ILE A 7 12.37 28.82 -2.40
C ILE A 7 11.35 28.08 -1.55
N PHE A 8 10.43 28.81 -0.91
CA PHE A 8 9.36 28.20 -0.11
C PHE A 8 8.43 27.33 -0.97
N LEU A 9 8.09 27.78 -2.17
CA LEU A 9 7.24 27.03 -3.11
C LEU A 9 7.92 25.74 -3.59
N TRP A 10 9.23 25.75 -3.79
CA TRP A 10 10.01 24.56 -4.14
C TRP A 10 10.08 23.53 -3.01
N ILE A 11 10.25 23.97 -1.76
CA ILE A 11 10.27 23.06 -0.59
C ILE A 11 8.90 22.41 -0.39
N ALA A 12 7.81 23.18 -0.58
CA ALA A 12 6.45 22.66 -0.49
C ALA A 12 6.12 21.64 -1.59
N ALA A 13 6.71 21.74 -2.78
CA ALA A 13 6.50 20.78 -3.86
C ALA A 13 7.20 19.43 -3.60
N ALA A 14 8.32 19.44 -2.87
CA ALA A 14 9.11 18.24 -2.59
C ALA A 14 8.42 17.24 -1.63
N THR A 15 7.43 17.68 -0.85
CA THR A 15 6.71 16.82 0.10
C THR A 15 5.68 15.88 -0.55
N PHE A 16 5.39 16.05 -1.85
CA PHE A 16 4.39 15.24 -2.57
C PHE A 16 4.96 14.00 -3.28
N LEU A 17 6.28 13.76 -3.22
CA LEU A 17 6.88 12.56 -3.81
C LEU A 17 6.81 11.38 -2.84
N GLN A 18 5.73 10.60 -2.91
CA GLN A 18 5.65 9.29 -2.26
C GLN A 18 5.71 8.18 -3.32
N ALA A 19 6.90 7.61 -3.51
CA ALA A 19 7.17 6.48 -4.42
C ALA A 19 7.57 5.21 -3.66
N GLN A 20 6.95 4.94 -2.51
CA GLN A 20 7.27 3.75 -1.72
C GLN A 20 6.51 2.54 -2.26
N THR A 21 7.25 1.53 -2.71
CA THR A 21 6.68 0.23 -3.07
C THR A 21 6.06 -0.44 -1.86
N ARG A 22 4.84 -0.98 -2.02
CA ARG A 22 4.07 -1.59 -0.94
C ARG A 22 4.09 -3.10 -1.06
N TYR A 23 4.73 -3.76 -0.09
CA TYR A 23 4.73 -5.22 0.03
C TYR A 23 3.94 -5.66 1.28
N PRO A 24 2.58 -5.59 1.26
CA PRO A 24 1.80 -6.00 2.40
C PRO A 24 1.92 -7.53 2.60
N VAL A 25 2.14 -7.93 3.84
CA VAL A 25 2.13 -9.34 4.25
C VAL A 25 0.75 -9.66 4.82
N ILE A 26 0.13 -10.70 4.30
CA ILE A 26 -1.15 -11.23 4.75
C ILE A 26 -0.95 -12.56 5.48
N VAL A 27 -1.82 -12.82 6.45
CA VAL A 27 -1.86 -14.08 7.19
C VAL A 27 -3.15 -14.80 6.81
N ILE A 28 -3.02 -16.08 6.45
CA ILE A 28 -4.14 -16.94 6.06
C ILE A 28 -4.20 -18.06 7.09
N GLU A 29 -5.29 -18.12 7.84
CA GLU A 29 -5.54 -19.19 8.81
C GLU A 29 -6.39 -20.26 8.16
N THR A 30 -5.89 -21.49 8.15
CA THR A 30 -6.58 -22.65 7.59
C THR A 30 -6.65 -23.78 8.61
N ASN A 31 -7.47 -24.79 8.35
CA ASN A 31 -7.50 -26.02 9.16
C ASN A 31 -6.21 -26.85 9.09
N TYR A 32 -5.32 -26.55 8.13
CA TYR A 32 -3.98 -27.16 8.01
C TYR A 32 -2.89 -26.30 8.67
N GLY A 33 -3.24 -25.15 9.25
CA GLY A 33 -2.32 -24.24 9.92
C GLY A 33 -2.30 -22.84 9.31
N THR A 34 -1.36 -22.03 9.79
CA THR A 34 -1.23 -20.62 9.43
C THR A 34 -0.20 -20.43 8.32
N MET A 35 -0.60 -19.81 7.22
CA MET A 35 0.26 -19.43 6.10
C MET A 35 0.50 -17.91 6.11
N LYS A 36 1.67 -17.48 5.63
CA LYS A 36 1.98 -16.06 5.40
C LYS A 36 2.29 -15.87 3.93
N ALA A 37 1.67 -14.86 3.31
CA ALA A 37 1.91 -14.51 1.92
C ALA A 37 2.25 -13.02 1.78
N MET A 38 3.13 -12.68 0.84
CA MET A 38 3.46 -11.31 0.49
C MET A 38 2.79 -10.94 -0.82
N LEU A 39 2.13 -9.78 -0.85
CA LEU A 39 1.54 -9.23 -2.07
C LEU A 39 2.61 -8.37 -2.76
N TYR A 40 2.97 -8.75 -3.98
CA TYR A 40 3.92 -7.98 -4.79
C TYR A 40 3.25 -6.74 -5.38
N ASP A 41 4.00 -5.64 -5.44
CA ASP A 41 3.54 -4.35 -5.95
C ASP A 41 3.60 -4.25 -7.48
N ASP A 42 4.00 -5.33 -8.16
CA ASP A 42 4.11 -5.37 -9.63
C ASP A 42 2.75 -5.14 -10.31
N THR A 43 1.66 -5.41 -9.58
CA THR A 43 0.29 -5.17 -10.02
C THR A 43 -0.52 -4.42 -8.96
N PRO A 44 -0.32 -3.10 -8.79
CA PRO A 44 -0.85 -2.36 -7.64
C PRO A 44 -2.39 -2.39 -7.58
N ARG A 45 -3.06 -2.35 -8.75
CA ARG A 45 -4.53 -2.43 -8.83
C ARG A 45 -5.10 -3.77 -8.35
N HIS A 46 -4.40 -4.89 -8.57
CA HIS A 46 -4.84 -6.19 -8.06
C HIS A 46 -4.59 -6.27 -6.55
N GLY A 47 -3.44 -5.76 -6.11
CA GLY A 47 -3.06 -5.76 -4.70
C GLY A 47 -4.08 -5.03 -3.81
N ASP A 48 -4.45 -3.81 -4.21
CA ASP A 48 -5.42 -2.99 -3.48
C ASP A 48 -6.81 -3.65 -3.41
N HIS A 49 -7.25 -4.29 -4.50
CA HIS A 49 -8.54 -4.99 -4.54
C HIS A 49 -8.55 -6.20 -3.60
N TYR A 50 -7.52 -7.05 -3.63
CA TYR A 50 -7.42 -8.19 -2.70
C TYR A 50 -7.31 -7.73 -1.26
N LEU A 51 -6.52 -6.69 -0.98
CA LEU A 51 -6.38 -6.15 0.37
C LEU A 51 -7.72 -5.62 0.90
N LYS A 52 -8.55 -5.01 0.04
CA LYS A 52 -9.91 -4.61 0.39
C LYS A 52 -10.79 -5.82 0.75
N LEU A 53 -10.84 -6.84 -0.10
CA LEU A 53 -11.64 -8.06 0.14
C LEU A 53 -11.22 -8.78 1.43
N ILE A 54 -9.91 -8.85 1.71
CA ILE A 54 -9.38 -9.43 2.94
C ILE A 54 -9.85 -8.63 4.16
N LYS A 55 -9.78 -7.29 4.11
CA LYS A 55 -10.27 -6.42 5.19
C LYS A 55 -11.78 -6.53 5.41
N GLU A 56 -12.54 -6.81 4.36
CA GLU A 56 -13.99 -7.04 4.42
C GLU A 56 -14.35 -8.45 4.94
N GLY A 57 -13.35 -9.32 5.17
CA GLY A 57 -13.57 -10.69 5.65
C GLY A 57 -14.16 -11.61 4.59
N TYR A 58 -14.03 -11.27 3.31
CA TYR A 58 -14.64 -12.02 2.19
C TYR A 58 -14.23 -13.50 2.15
N PHE A 59 -13.00 -13.82 2.55
CA PHE A 59 -12.44 -15.18 2.54
C PHE A 59 -12.67 -15.96 3.84
N ASN A 60 -13.38 -15.39 4.83
CA ASN A 60 -13.61 -16.08 6.09
C ASN A 60 -14.63 -17.21 5.87
N GLY A 61 -14.25 -18.45 6.19
CA GLY A 61 -15.11 -19.63 6.08
C GLY A 61 -15.10 -20.33 4.72
N THR A 62 -14.18 -19.95 3.83
CA THR A 62 -13.82 -20.70 2.61
C THR A 62 -12.66 -21.63 2.88
#